data_AF-A0A661BSD8-F1
#
_entry.id   AF-A0A661BSD8-F1
#
_cell.length_a   1.000
_cell.length_b   1.000
_cell.length_c   1.000
_cell.angle_alpha   90.00
_cell.angle_beta   90.00
_cell.angle_gamma   90.00
#
_symmetry.space_group_name_H-M   'P 1'
#
loop_
_entity.id
_entity.type
_entity.pdbx_description
1 polymer ?
#
loop_
_entity_poly.entity_id
_entity_poly.type
_entity_poly.pdbx_seq_one_letter_code
_entity_poly.pdbx_strand_id
1 'polypeptide(L)'
;QTAIDYKTDRQFEKQTMDEVVDYTVYHFTREEGLMEDNDYPGFVPHKAKHEEMIAKVNSYVEAYEKDESGAIESLLAYLKSWLIAHINGTDQEYSEYLISKGVK
;
A
#
# COMPACT_ATOMS: atom_id res chain seq x y z
N GLN A 1 31.48 -11.07 -18.66
CA GLN A 1 30.80 -11.65 -17.49
C GLN A 1 29.89 -10.57 -16.92
N THR A 2 28.68 -10.39 -17.47
CA THR A 2 27.82 -9.24 -17.12
C THR A 2 26.33 -9.61 -17.04
N ALA A 3 25.97 -10.85 -17.39
CA ALA A 3 24.58 -11.30 -17.42
C ALA A 3 24.06 -11.84 -16.07
N ILE A 4 24.93 -11.96 -15.05
CA ILE A 4 24.58 -12.52 -13.73
C ILE A 4 24.16 -11.41 -12.74
N ASP A 5 24.79 -10.24 -12.78
CA ASP A 5 24.42 -9.11 -11.90
C ASP A 5 23.00 -8.61 -12.16
N TYR A 6 22.65 -8.38 -13.43
CA TYR A 6 21.35 -7.81 -13.81
C TYR A 6 20.16 -8.71 -13.44
N LYS A 7 20.31 -10.04 -13.54
CA LYS A 7 19.25 -10.98 -13.16
C LYS A 7 19.02 -11.03 -11.65
N THR A 8 20.10 -10.86 -10.88
CA THR A 8 20.04 -10.87 -9.41
C THR A 8 19.38 -9.59 -8.90
N ASP A 9 19.71 -8.45 -9.52
CA ASP A 9 19.16 -7.14 -9.19
C ASP A 9 17.64 -7.07 -9.45
N ARG A 10 17.20 -7.48 -10.65
CA ARG A 10 15.77 -7.49 -11.01
C ARG A 10 14.94 -8.45 -10.16
N GLN A 11 15.51 -9.60 -9.79
CA GLN A 11 14.81 -10.55 -8.92
C GLN A 11 14.66 -9.98 -7.50
N PHE A 12 15.70 -9.33 -6.98
CA PHE A 12 15.70 -8.71 -5.66
C PHE A 12 14.73 -7.52 -5.59
N GLU A 13 14.75 -6.68 -6.61
CA GLU A 13 13.82 -5.60 -6.86
C GLU A 13 12.36 -6.08 -6.84
N LYS A 14 12.04 -7.10 -7.64
CA LYS A 14 10.69 -7.69 -7.69
C LYS A 14 10.27 -8.23 -6.33
N GLN A 15 11.15 -8.96 -5.65
CA GLN A 15 10.85 -9.51 -4.33
C GLN A 15 10.56 -8.40 -3.32
N THR A 16 11.39 -7.35 -3.29
CA THR A 16 11.20 -6.21 -2.40
C THR A 16 9.87 -5.50 -2.70
N MET A 17 9.53 -5.36 -3.98
CA MET A 17 8.24 -4.81 -4.40
C MET A 17 7.07 -5.67 -3.90
N ASP A 18 7.10 -6.98 -4.16
CA ASP A 18 6.04 -7.91 -3.75
C ASP A 18 5.85 -7.85 -2.21
N GLU A 19 6.94 -7.83 -1.43
CA GLU A 19 6.91 -7.73 0.04
C GLU A 19 6.24 -6.42 0.53
N VAL A 20 6.52 -5.29 -0.12
CA VAL A 20 5.91 -4.00 0.24
C VAL A 20 4.42 -3.97 -0.10
N VAL A 21 4.04 -4.54 -1.25
CA VAL A 21 2.62 -4.63 -1.65
C VAL A 21 1.85 -5.54 -0.71
N ASP A 22 2.38 -6.72 -0.41
CA ASP A 22 1.75 -7.68 0.52
C ASP A 22 1.56 -7.07 1.92
N TYR A 23 2.57 -6.36 2.43
CA TYR A 23 2.47 -5.69 3.73
C TYR A 23 1.40 -4.58 3.72
N THR A 24 1.30 -3.83 2.61
CA THR A 24 0.27 -2.79 2.44
C THR A 24 -1.14 -3.40 2.44
N VAL A 25 -1.35 -4.48 1.69
CA VAL A 25 -2.65 -5.19 1.65
C VAL A 25 -3.03 -5.73 3.02
N TYR A 26 -2.06 -6.33 3.74
CA TYR A 26 -2.26 -6.79 5.10
C TYR A 26 -2.67 -5.66 6.05
N HIS A 27 -1.99 -4.52 5.97
CA HIS A 27 -2.32 -3.33 6.77
C HIS A 27 -3.76 -2.86 6.51
N PHE A 28 -4.15 -2.67 5.25
CA PHE A 28 -5.51 -2.26 4.88
C PHE A 28 -6.56 -3.25 5.36
N THR A 29 -6.33 -4.55 5.18
CA THR A 29 -7.26 -5.60 5.62
C THR A 29 -7.49 -5.53 7.14
N ARG A 30 -6.44 -5.30 7.91
CA ARG A 30 -6.54 -5.17 9.37
C ARG A 30 -7.35 -3.93 9.77
N GLU A 31 -7.12 -2.80 9.13
CA GLU A 31 -7.86 -1.56 9.43
C GLU A 31 -9.32 -1.64 9.02
N GLU A 32 -9.60 -2.21 7.84
CA GLU A 32 -10.95 -2.45 7.36
C GLU A 32 -11.73 -3.33 8.33
N GLY A 33 -11.13 -4.41 8.85
CA GLY A 33 -11.75 -5.24 9.88
C GLY A 33 -12.05 -4.45 11.15
N LEU A 34 -11.10 -3.64 11.64
CA LEU A 34 -11.32 -2.79 12.83
C LEU A 34 -12.43 -1.76 12.62
N MET A 35 -12.50 -1.15 11.44
CA MET A 35 -13.54 -0.18 11.08
C MET A 35 -14.91 -0.84 10.98
N GLU A 36 -14.99 -2.00 10.33
CA GLU A 36 -16.24 -2.77 10.16
C GLU A 36 -16.76 -3.28 11.51
N ASP A 37 -15.90 -3.88 12.34
CA ASP A 37 -16.25 -4.41 13.66
C ASP A 37 -16.76 -3.35 14.65
N ASN A 38 -16.48 -2.08 14.40
CA ASN A 38 -16.84 -0.96 15.28
C ASN A 38 -17.81 0.04 14.64
N ASP A 39 -18.44 -0.34 13.52
CA ASP A 39 -19.40 0.49 12.79
C ASP A 39 -18.85 1.89 12.48
N TYR A 40 -17.59 1.99 12.02
CA TYR A 40 -17.00 3.28 11.69
C TYR A 40 -17.76 3.95 10.53
N PRO A 41 -18.34 5.16 10.73
CA PRO A 41 -19.17 5.80 9.70
C PRO A 41 -18.42 6.12 8.41
N GLY A 42 -17.10 6.30 8.49
CA GLY A 42 -16.22 6.58 7.35
C GLY A 42 -15.69 5.34 6.63
N PHE A 43 -16.16 4.13 6.95
CA PHE A 43 -15.60 2.88 6.41
C PHE A 43 -15.62 2.84 4.87
N VAL A 44 -16.78 3.07 4.25
CA VAL A 44 -16.93 3.00 2.79
C VAL A 44 -15.98 3.96 2.04
N PRO A 45 -15.91 5.27 2.36
CA PRO A 45 -14.97 6.16 1.69
C PRO A 45 -13.50 5.87 2.05
N HIS A 46 -13.20 5.31 3.22
CA HIS A 46 -11.86 4.88 3.58
C HIS A 46 -11.41 3.70 2.71
N LYS A 47 -12.22 2.63 2.66
CA LYS A 47 -11.97 1.45 1.83
C LYS A 47 -11.81 1.79 0.34
N ALA A 48 -12.60 2.74 -0.17
CA ALA A 48 -12.45 3.21 -1.55
C ALA A 48 -11.05 3.80 -1.83
N LYS A 49 -10.43 4.49 -0.86
CA LYS A 49 -9.05 4.98 -0.99
C LYS A 49 -8.04 3.83 -1.05
N HIS A 50 -8.24 2.78 -0.25
CA HIS A 50 -7.41 1.57 -0.32
C HIS A 50 -7.50 0.91 -1.69
N GLU A 51 -8.72 0.70 -2.19
CA GLU A 51 -8.96 0.08 -3.50
C GLU A 51 -8.33 0.89 -4.64
N GLU A 52 -8.45 2.23 -4.61
CA GLU A 52 -7.81 3.11 -5.59
C GLU A 52 -6.27 3.00 -5.55
N MET A 53 -5.70 2.97 -4.34
CA MET A 53 -4.26 2.84 -4.13
C MET A 53 -3.74 1.50 -4.64
N ILE A 54 -4.41 0.38 -4.32
CA ILE A 54 -4.04 -0.95 -4.80
C ILE A 54 -4.14 -1.04 -6.33
N ALA A 55 -5.20 -0.48 -6.93
CA ALA A 55 -5.31 -0.41 -8.39
C ALA A 55 -4.15 0.37 -9.01
N LYS A 56 -3.73 1.47 -8.37
CA LYS A 56 -2.58 2.27 -8.82
C LYS A 56 -1.26 1.51 -8.69
N VAL A 57 -1.04 0.80 -7.59
CA VAL A 57 0.12 -0.08 -7.38
C VAL A 57 0.20 -1.15 -8.47
N ASN A 58 -0.92 -1.85 -8.75
CA ASN A 58 -0.97 -2.88 -9.79
C ASN A 58 -0.57 -2.31 -11.17
N SER A 59 -0.95 -1.07 -11.48
CA SER A 59 -0.53 -0.43 -12.74
C SER A 59 0.99 -0.23 -12.84
N TYR A 60 1.68 0.02 -11.73
CA TYR A 60 3.15 0.13 -11.70
C TYR A 60 3.81 -1.25 -11.79
N VAL A 61 3.24 -2.27 -11.15
CA VAL A 61 3.73 -3.66 -11.25
C VAL A 61 3.66 -4.13 -12.70
N GLU A 62 2.54 -3.89 -13.39
CA GLU A 62 2.39 -4.20 -14.82
C GLU A 62 3.40 -3.46 -15.71
N ALA A 63 3.71 -2.20 -15.38
CA ALA A 63 4.74 -1.42 -16.09
C ALA A 63 6.14 -2.01 -15.88
N TYR A 64 6.46 -2.42 -14.65
CA TYR A 64 7.71 -3.09 -14.32
C TYR A 64 7.89 -4.44 -15.06
N GLU A 65 6.82 -5.22 -15.18
CA GLU A 65 6.84 -6.49 -15.94
C GLU A 65 7.13 -6.26 -17.44
N LYS A 66 6.76 -5.09 -17.98
CA LYS A 66 7.04 -4.67 -19.36
C LYS A 66 8.45 -4.10 -19.56
N ASP A 67 9.30 -4.16 -18.54
CA ASP A 67 10.69 -3.66 -18.56
C ASP A 67 10.79 -2.13 -18.73
N GLU A 68 9.79 -1.40 -18.22
CA GLU A 68 9.84 0.05 -18.18
C GLU A 68 10.84 0.53 -17.13
N SER A 69 11.99 1.04 -17.59
CA SER A 69 13.03 1.62 -16.73
C SER A 69 12.45 2.72 -15.84
N GLY A 70 12.70 2.65 -14.53
CA GLY A 70 12.23 3.64 -13.55
C GLY A 70 10.87 3.32 -12.90
N ALA A 71 10.22 2.20 -13.28
CA ALA A 71 8.91 1.83 -12.74
C ALA A 71 8.95 1.58 -11.22
N ILE A 72 10.02 0.96 -10.71
CA ILE A 72 10.18 0.68 -9.28
C ILE A 72 10.40 1.95 -8.48
N GLU A 73 11.28 2.84 -8.93
CA GLU A 73 11.52 4.10 -8.23
C GLU A 73 10.25 4.95 -8.18
N SER A 74 9.48 4.94 -9.26
CA SER A 74 8.18 5.63 -9.34
C SER A 74 7.15 5.01 -8.38
N LEU A 75 7.08 3.67 -8.32
CA LEU A 75 6.20 2.95 -7.40
C LEU A 75 6.57 3.24 -5.94
N LEU A 76 7.84 3.12 -5.57
CA LEU A 76 8.33 3.35 -4.21
C LEU A 76 8.10 4.81 -3.77
N ALA A 77 8.34 5.77 -4.66
CA ALA A 77 8.06 7.18 -4.40
C ALA A 77 6.56 7.42 -4.18
N TYR A 78 5.71 6.84 -5.03
CA TYR A 78 4.25 6.93 -4.89
C TYR A 78 3.77 6.31 -3.57
N LEU A 79 4.15 5.06 -3.29
CA LEU A 79 3.77 4.33 -2.07
C LEU A 79 4.15 5.12 -0.83
N LYS A 80 5.39 5.61 -0.76
CA LYS A 80 5.87 6.39 0.38
C LYS A 80 5.05 7.66 0.59
N SER A 81 4.84 8.44 -0.47
CA SER A 81 4.07 9.68 -0.38
C SER A 81 2.62 9.42 0.00
N TRP A 82 1.99 8.41 -0.59
CA TRP A 82 0.60 8.07 -0.34
C TRP A 82 0.41 7.56 1.10
N LEU A 83 1.23 6.60 1.57
CA LEU A 83 1.12 6.04 2.91
C LEU A 83 1.32 7.10 3.99
N ILE A 84 2.31 7.99 3.84
CA ILE A 84 2.53 9.08 4.80
C ILE A 84 1.31 10.01 4.88
N ALA A 85 0.71 10.35 3.74
CA ALA A 85 -0.48 11.21 3.71
C ALA A 85 -1.72 10.50 4.29
N HIS A 86 -1.86 9.21 4.01
CA HIS A 86 -2.98 8.39 4.48
C HIS A 86 -2.94 8.21 6.00
N ILE A 87 -1.80 7.75 6.54
CA ILE A 87 -1.58 7.49 7.97
C ILE A 87 -1.74 8.76 8.83
N ASN A 88 -1.25 9.90 8.33
CA ASN A 88 -1.35 11.17 9.06
C ASN A 88 -2.70 11.88 8.88
N GLY A 89 -3.59 11.36 8.04
CA GLY A 89 -4.86 11.99 7.72
C GLY A 89 -6.02 11.03 7.93
N THR A 90 -6.22 10.13 6.97
CA THR A 90 -7.40 9.24 6.95
C THR A 90 -7.38 8.26 8.13
N ASP A 91 -6.21 7.76 8.53
CA ASP A 91 -6.12 6.75 9.59
C ASP A 91 -6.32 7.35 10.98
N GLN A 92 -5.97 8.64 11.13
CA GLN A 92 -6.23 9.38 12.37
C GLN A 92 -7.74 9.48 12.63
N GLU A 93 -8.55 9.65 11.57
CA GLU A 93 -10.00 9.80 11.71
C GLU A 93 -10.66 8.54 12.32
N TYR A 94 -10.32 7.34 11.81
CA TYR A 94 -10.88 6.10 12.39
C TYR A 94 -10.26 5.81 13.75
N SER A 95 -8.96 6.10 13.94
CA SER A 95 -8.26 5.87 15.21
C SER A 95 -8.89 6.68 16.35
N GLU A 96 -9.16 7.97 16.12
CA GLU A 96 -9.84 8.84 17.08
C GLU A 96 -11.25 8.34 17.40
N TYR A 97 -11.99 7.88 16.39
CA TYR A 97 -13.31 7.29 16.57
C TYR A 97 -13.25 6.04 17.45
N LEU A 98 -12.34 5.10 17.18
CA LEU A 98 -12.17 3.87 17.96
C LEU A 98 -11.78 4.16 19.41
N ILE A 99 -10.85 5.11 19.62
CA ILE A 99 -10.45 5.56 20.97
C ILE A 99 -11.66 6.13 21.71
N SER A 100 -12.52 6.92 21.03
CA SER A 100 -13.74 7.48 21.64
C SER A 100 -14.74 6.41 22.08
N LYS A 101 -14.68 5.21 21.48
CA LYS A 101 -15.47 4.02 21.83
C LYS A 101 -14.81 3.13 22.89
N GLY A 102 -13.60 3.47 23.34
CA GLY A 102 -12.85 2.72 24.34
C GLY A 102 -12.07 1.52 23.78
N VAL A 103 -11.96 1.41 22.45
CA VAL A 103 -11.11 0.44 21.76
C VAL A 103 -9.66 0.93 21.85
N LYS A 104 -8.73 0.07 22.25
CA LYS A 104 -7.30 0.38 22.44
C LYS A 104 -6.42 -0.57 21.65
#